data_AF-A0A2P4PCZ8-F1
#
_entry.id   AF-A0A2P4PCZ8-F1
#
_cell.length_a   1.000
_cell.length_b   1.000
_cell.length_c   1.000
_cell.angle_alpha   90.00
_cell.angle_beta   90.00
_cell.angle_gamma   90.00
#
_symmetry.space_group_name_H-M   'P 1'
#
loop_
_entity.id
_entity.type
_entity.pdbx_description
1 polymer ?
#
loop_
_entity_poly.entity_id
_entity_poly.type
_entity_poly.pdbx_seq_one_letter_code
_entity_poly.pdbx_strand_id
1 'polypeptide(L)'
;METKFSNISVTDIVNTENCSYCKKPFTEELWCKECINCLEKSAENGFTDSMYNLAICYVNGEGTEKNLEKAFYWYQKAAEN
;
A
#
# COMPACT_ATOMS: atom_id res chain seq x y z
N MET A 1 35.13 27.03 -19.61
CA MET A 1 33.88 26.53 -20.25
C MET A 1 33.14 25.77 -19.17
N GLU A 2 32.40 26.50 -18.35
CA GLU A 2 31.65 25.96 -17.22
C GLU A 2 30.22 25.71 -17.68
N THR A 3 29.80 24.45 -17.66
CA THR A 3 28.40 24.06 -17.90
C THR A 3 27.56 24.59 -16.74
N LYS A 4 26.71 25.56 -17.04
CA LYS A 4 25.66 26.04 -16.15
C LYS A 4 24.69 24.90 -15.86
N PHE A 5 24.76 24.34 -14.65
CA PHE A 5 23.67 23.53 -14.13
C PHE A 5 22.52 24.48 -13.82
N SER A 6 21.55 24.54 -14.73
CA SER A 6 20.25 25.13 -14.46
C SER A 6 19.61 24.40 -13.29
N ASN A 7 19.08 25.17 -12.34
CA ASN A 7 18.33 24.72 -11.17
C ASN A 7 17.30 23.66 -11.53
N ILE A 8 17.69 22.38 -11.45
CA ILE A 8 16.74 21.28 -11.41
C ILE A 8 16.38 21.16 -9.93
N SER A 9 15.13 21.50 -9.61
CA SER A 9 14.59 21.31 -8.26
C SER A 9 14.78 19.85 -7.87
N VAL A 10 15.10 19.61 -6.60
CA VAL A 10 15.34 18.29 -5.99
C VAL A 10 14.14 17.32 -6.13
N THR A 11 13.08 17.74 -6.81
CA THR A 11 11.84 17.04 -7.13
C THR A 11 11.93 16.09 -8.32
N ASP A 12 12.96 16.20 -9.17
CA ASP A 12 12.93 15.54 -10.49
C ASP A 12 13.80 14.27 -10.61
N ILE A 13 14.34 13.74 -9.51
CA ILE A 13 15.15 12.48 -9.52
C ILE A 13 14.67 11.43 -8.51
N VAL A 14 13.64 11.69 -7.73
CA VAL A 14 12.95 10.60 -7.02
C VAL A 14 11.86 10.05 -7.93
N ASN A 15 12.18 8.99 -8.66
CA ASN A 15 11.19 7.95 -8.96
C ASN A 15 10.71 7.38 -7.62
N THR A 16 9.91 8.14 -6.89
CA THR A 16 9.14 7.64 -5.77
C THR A 16 8.07 6.77 -6.40
N GLU A 17 8.30 5.45 -6.38
CA GLU A 17 7.23 4.51 -6.65
C GLU A 17 6.01 4.96 -5.82
N ASN A 18 4.88 5.12 -6.49
CA ASN A 18 3.63 5.48 -5.82
C ASN A 18 2.95 4.18 -5.39
N CYS A 19 2.29 4.15 -4.21
CA CYS A 19 1.45 3.01 -3.84
C CYS A 19 0.42 2.79 -4.96
N SER A 20 0.42 1.59 -5.56
CA SER A 20 -0.46 1.23 -6.68
C SER A 20 -1.94 1.42 -6.35
N TYR A 21 -2.29 1.40 -5.07
CA TYR A 21 -3.65 1.55 -4.55
C TYR A 21 -4.07 3.00 -4.25
N CYS A 22 -3.21 3.81 -3.61
CA CYS A 22 -3.57 5.18 -3.19
C CYS A 22 -2.91 6.30 -4.01
N LYS A 23 -2.02 5.95 -4.96
CA LYS A 23 -1.28 6.86 -5.82
C LYS A 23 -0.47 7.93 -5.08
N LYS A 24 -0.21 7.73 -3.78
CA LYS A 24 0.69 8.57 -2.98
C LYS A 24 2.12 8.03 -3.08
N PRO A 25 3.15 8.90 -3.07
CA PRO A 25 4.55 8.48 -3.10
C PRO A 25 4.92 7.68 -1.84
N PHE A 26 5.68 6.59 -2.00
CA PHE A 26 6.28 5.91 -0.86
C PHE A 26 7.31 6.83 -0.21
N THR A 27 6.94 7.51 0.86
CA THR A 27 7.89 8.18 1.75
C THR A 27 8.44 7.13 2.71
N GLU A 28 9.77 7.00 2.74
CA GLU A 28 10.49 6.08 3.63
C GLU A 28 9.91 6.16 5.06
N GLU A 29 9.80 4.99 5.70
CA GLU A 29 9.13 4.67 6.98
C GLU A 29 7.64 4.30 6.98
N LEU A 30 6.83 4.64 5.97
CA LEU A 30 5.44 4.18 5.94
C LEU A 30 5.15 3.40 4.66
N TRP A 31 5.28 2.06 4.73
CA TRP A 31 4.31 1.25 4.01
C TRP A 31 2.95 1.64 4.57
N CYS A 32 2.22 2.45 3.79
CA CYS A 32 1.24 3.38 4.32
C CYS A 32 0.19 2.65 5.17
N LYS A 33 0.06 3.02 6.45
CA LYS A 33 -1.16 2.74 7.22
C LYS A 33 -2.43 3.12 6.43
N GLU A 34 -2.31 4.12 5.54
CA GLU A 34 -3.35 4.51 4.60
C GLU A 34 -3.62 3.48 3.47
N CYS A 35 -2.66 2.65 3.04
CA CYS A 35 -2.92 1.62 2.03
C CYS A 35 -3.80 0.48 2.59
N ILE A 36 -3.87 0.25 3.92
CA ILE A 36 -4.86 -0.68 4.51
C ILE A 36 -6.29 -0.21 4.25
N ASN A 37 -6.59 1.07 4.46
CA ASN A 37 -7.93 1.60 4.20
C ASN A 37 -8.31 1.49 2.71
N CYS A 38 -7.34 1.66 1.80
CA CYS A 38 -7.56 1.41 0.38
C CYS A 38 -7.82 -0.07 0.09
N LEU A 39 -7.10 -0.98 0.73
CA LEU A 39 -7.33 -2.43 0.63
C LEU A 39 -8.70 -2.81 1.21
N GLU A 40 -9.13 -2.23 2.33
CA GLU A 40 -10.45 -2.43 2.92
C GLU A 40 -11.55 -2.00 1.95
N LYS A 41 -11.46 -0.79 1.38
CA LYS A 41 -12.43 -0.32 0.38
C LYS A 41 -12.47 -1.22 -0.86
N SER A 42 -11.32 -1.66 -1.37
CA SER A 42 -11.30 -2.56 -2.53
C SER A 42 -11.80 -3.97 -2.18
N ALA A 43 -11.46 -4.49 -1.01
CA ALA A 43 -11.96 -5.76 -0.51
C ALA A 43 -13.49 -5.73 -0.29
N GLU A 44 -14.04 -4.61 0.17
CA GLU A 44 -15.49 -4.37 0.25
C GLU A 44 -16.16 -4.33 -1.12
N ASN A 45 -15.46 -3.83 -2.15
CA ASN A 45 -15.93 -3.85 -3.54
C ASN A 45 -15.74 -5.20 -4.24
N GLY A 46 -15.33 -6.25 -3.51
CA GLY A 46 -15.23 -7.61 -4.04
C GLY A 46 -13.93 -7.91 -4.78
N PHE A 47 -12.89 -7.07 -4.66
CA PHE A 47 -11.59 -7.38 -5.26
C PHE A 47 -10.84 -8.43 -4.41
N THR A 48 -10.79 -9.67 -4.91
CA THR A 48 -10.16 -10.82 -4.23
C THR A 48 -8.68 -10.56 -3.88
N ASP A 49 -7.91 -9.94 -4.77
CA ASP A 49 -6.51 -9.58 -4.50
C ASP A 49 -6.37 -8.63 -3.31
N SER A 50 -7.35 -7.73 -3.12
CA SER A 50 -7.34 -6.80 -1.99
C SER A 50 -7.69 -7.50 -0.69
N MET A 51 -8.61 -8.46 -0.71
CA MET A 51 -8.91 -9.31 0.45
C MET A 51 -7.69 -10.13 0.87
N TYR A 52 -6.99 -10.74 -0.10
CA TYR A 52 -5.76 -11.51 0.15
C TYR A 52 -4.66 -10.65 0.76
N ASN A 53 -4.39 -9.48 0.18
CA ASN A 53 -3.37 -8.56 0.67
C ASN A 53 -3.72 -8.02 2.06
N LEU A 54 -5.00 -7.71 2.32
CA LEU A 54 -5.48 -7.27 3.62
C LEU A 54 -5.30 -8.36 4.69
N ALA A 55 -5.53 -9.62 4.34
CA ALA A 55 -5.28 -10.75 5.23
C ALA A 55 -3.79 -10.86 5.61
N ILE A 56 -2.89 -10.68 4.64
CA ILE A 56 -1.44 -10.66 4.90
C ILE A 56 -1.05 -9.53 5.86
N CYS A 57 -1.57 -8.31 5.66
CA CYS A 57 -1.30 -7.18 6.54
C CYS A 57 -1.67 -7.51 8.00
N TYR A 58 -2.81 -8.18 8.22
CA TYR A 58 -3.25 -8.61 9.54
C TYR A 58 -2.44 -9.81 10.10
N VAL A 59 -1.87 -10.69 9.25
CA VAL A 59 -0.95 -11.76 9.71
C VAL A 59 0.37 -11.18 10.19
N ASN A 60 0.91 -10.21 9.46
CA ASN A 60 2.24 -9.65 9.69
C ASN A 60 2.23 -8.44 10.65
N GLY A 61 1.08 -7.80 10.84
CA GLY A 61 1.01 -6.51 11.53
C GLY A 61 1.65 -5.38 10.71
N GLU A 62 1.56 -5.47 9.39
CA GLU A 62 2.11 -4.46 8.48
C GLU A 62 1.11 -3.33 8.31
N GLY A 63 1.43 -2.13 8.79
CA GLY A 63 0.54 -0.97 8.74
C GLY A 63 -0.65 -1.02 9.72
N THR A 64 -0.84 -2.12 10.46
CA THR A 64 -1.86 -2.33 11.48
C THR A 64 -1.35 -3.26 12.58
N GLU A 65 -2.11 -3.46 13.65
CA GLU A 65 -1.81 -4.50 14.62
C GLU A 65 -2.07 -5.89 14.04
N LYS A 66 -1.22 -6.84 14.40
CA LYS A 66 -1.42 -8.25 14.04
C LYS A 66 -2.76 -8.75 14.59
N ASN A 67 -3.60 -9.30 13.72
CA ASN A 67 -4.91 -9.83 14.08
C ASN A 67 -5.25 -11.05 13.22
N LEU A 68 -5.02 -12.25 13.76
CA LEU A 68 -5.24 -13.49 13.02
C LEU A 68 -6.73 -13.78 12.74
N GLU A 69 -7.64 -13.30 13.59
CA GLU A 69 -9.08 -13.46 13.37
C GLU A 69 -9.55 -12.66 12.15
N LYS A 70 -9.11 -11.40 12.05
CA LYS A 70 -9.39 -10.56 10.86
C LYS A 70 -8.71 -11.11 9.61
N ALA A 71 -7.49 -11.62 9.72
CA ALA A 71 -6.82 -12.24 8.58
C ALA A 71 -7.62 -13.45 8.07
N PHE A 72 -8.08 -14.32 8.97
CA PHE A 72 -8.89 -15.48 8.63
C PHE A 72 -10.20 -15.08 7.94
N TYR A 73 -10.90 -14.06 8.47
CA TYR A 73 -12.11 -13.52 7.86
C TYR A 73 -11.89 -13.09 6.40
N TRP A 74 -10.82 -12.35 6.12
CA TRP A 74 -10.55 -11.88 4.76
C TRP A 74 -10.07 -13.00 3.83
N TYR A 75 -9.30 -13.98 4.32
CA TYR A 75 -8.96 -15.17 3.53
C TYR A 75 -10.19 -16.00 3.16
N GLN A 76 -11.11 -16.19 4.11
CA GLN A 76 -12.34 -16.91 3.84
C GLN A 76 -13.16 -16.18 2.77
N LYS A 77 -13.33 -14.87 2.92
CA LYS A 77 -14.05 -14.05 1.95
C LYS A 77 -13.39 -14.07 0.56
N ALA A 78 -12.06 -14.11 0.50
CA ALA A 78 -11.31 -14.24 -0.76
C ALA A 78 -11.51 -15.61 -1.43
N ALA A 79 -11.68 -16.68 -0.64
CA ALA A 79 -11.90 -18.04 -1.15
C ALA A 79 -13.36 -18.31 -1.58
N GLU A 80 -14.31 -17.52 -1.08
CA GLU A 80 -15.73 -17.62 -1.42
C GLU A 80 -16.11 -16.85 -2.71
N ASN A 81 -15.19 -16.04 -3.24
CA ASN A 81 -15.38 -15.12 -4.38
C ASN A 81 -14.85 -15.73 -5.69
#